data_AF-A0A8J2PJG0-F1
#
_entry.id   AF-A0A8J2PJG0-F1
#
_cell.length_a   1.000
_cell.length_b   1.000
_cell.length_c   1.000
_cell.angle_alpha   90.00
_cell.angle_beta   90.00
_cell.angle_gamma   90.00
#
_symmetry.space_group_name_H-M   'P 1'
#
loop_
_entity.id
_entity.type
_entity.pdbx_description
1 polymer ?
#
loop_
_entity_poly.entity_id
_entity_poly.type
_entity_poly.pdbx_seq_one_letter_code
_entity_poly.pdbx_strand_id
1 'polypeptide(L)'
;MDVSQQVESALAWAQAAGKSTGIITTTRVTHASPAGTYAHTAFRDWENDSEIKKAGGDPNTCDDIAEQLILRVPGININVILGGGRREFTSSVNKDPETRKGGKRSDGKNLIETWRILKSGKKAEYVWNKEQFQKVNASETDYLLGLFNYDHMNYVLDSQAEPSLSEMTKKAIEILKKNPNGFFLFVEGGRIDHGHHDTKAQKALIETIAMDEAVRIADKMTSEEDT
;
A
#
# COMPACT_ATOMS: atom_id res chain seq x y z
N MET A 1 21.51 -3.90 -7.88
CA MET A 1 20.85 -3.51 -9.15
C MET A 1 21.60 -2.34 -9.77
N ASP A 2 21.67 -2.25 -11.09
CA ASP A 2 22.27 -1.11 -11.78
C ASP A 2 21.35 0.12 -11.67
N VAL A 3 21.78 1.10 -10.87
CA VAL A 3 21.02 2.34 -10.64
C VAL A 3 20.85 3.18 -11.91
N SER A 4 21.69 2.97 -12.94
CA SER A 4 21.57 3.70 -14.21
C SER A 4 20.34 3.28 -15.04
N GLN A 5 19.72 2.14 -14.70
CA GLN A 5 18.53 1.61 -15.37
C GLN A 5 17.23 1.93 -14.63
N GLN A 6 17.30 2.64 -13.50
CA GLN A 6 16.13 3.01 -12.71
C GLN A 6 15.44 4.21 -13.35
N VAL A 7 14.10 4.19 -13.31
CA VAL A 7 13.25 5.29 -13.79
C VAL A 7 12.40 5.79 -12.64
N GLU A 8 12.38 7.10 -12.45
CA GLU A 8 11.65 7.74 -11.35
C GLU A 8 10.14 7.77 -11.62
N SER A 9 9.35 7.56 -10.58
CA SER A 9 7.90 7.61 -10.66
C SER A 9 7.36 9.04 -10.51
N ALA A 10 6.12 9.27 -10.95
CA ALA A 10 5.42 10.53 -10.67
C ALA A 10 5.26 10.78 -9.15
N LEU A 11 5.19 9.72 -8.34
CA LEU A 11 5.18 9.83 -6.88
C LEU A 11 6.52 10.38 -6.37
N ALA A 12 7.66 9.89 -6.88
CA ALA A 12 8.97 10.41 -6.54
C ALA A 12 9.10 11.90 -6.93
N TRP A 13 8.63 12.28 -8.12
CA TRP A 13 8.60 13.68 -8.55
C TRP A 13 7.71 14.56 -7.66
N ALA A 14 6.56 14.05 -7.22
CA ALA A 14 5.68 14.76 -6.29
C ALA A 14 6.38 15.02 -4.95
N GLN A 15 7.09 14.03 -4.40
CA GLN A 15 7.90 14.22 -3.18
C GLN A 15 9.03 15.24 -3.39
N ALA A 16 9.74 15.18 -4.52
CA ALA A 16 10.77 16.14 -4.87
C ALA A 16 10.23 17.58 -4.98
N ALA A 17 8.97 17.74 -5.38
CA ALA A 17 8.25 19.01 -5.42
C ALA A 17 7.63 19.42 -4.06
N GLY A 18 7.89 18.69 -2.96
CA GLY A 18 7.39 19.01 -1.63
C GLY A 18 5.90 18.67 -1.41
N LYS A 19 5.30 17.86 -2.29
CA LYS A 19 3.93 17.38 -2.17
C LYS A 19 3.85 16.16 -1.26
N SER A 20 2.70 15.96 -0.64
CA SER A 20 2.41 14.71 0.09
C SER A 20 2.09 13.58 -0.87
N THR A 21 2.29 12.33 -0.46
CA THR A 21 2.08 11.19 -1.36
C THR A 21 1.35 10.04 -0.69
N GLY A 22 0.49 9.35 -1.44
CA GLY A 22 -0.22 8.18 -0.95
C GLY A 22 -0.44 7.11 -2.01
N ILE A 23 -0.56 5.87 -1.55
CA ILE A 23 -0.91 4.69 -2.34
C ILE A 23 -2.06 3.95 -1.66
N ILE A 24 -3.07 3.60 -2.46
CA ILE A 24 -4.22 2.81 -2.02
C ILE A 24 -4.48 1.72 -3.04
N THR A 25 -4.68 0.50 -2.59
CA THR A 25 -5.01 -0.63 -3.47
C THR A 25 -5.86 -1.67 -2.74
N THR A 26 -6.64 -2.44 -3.51
CA THR A 26 -7.27 -3.68 -3.03
C THR A 26 -6.35 -4.91 -3.17
N THR A 27 -5.12 -4.77 -3.67
CA THR A 27 -4.10 -5.83 -3.68
C THR A 27 -3.21 -5.81 -2.44
N ARG A 28 -2.11 -6.56 -2.47
CA ARG A 28 -0.99 -6.32 -1.55
C ARG A 28 -0.38 -4.98 -1.93
N VAL A 29 0.05 -4.16 -0.97
CA VAL A 29 0.72 -2.88 -1.28
C VAL A 29 2.08 -3.07 -1.97
N THR A 30 2.59 -4.30 -1.96
CA THR A 30 3.80 -4.79 -2.65
C THR A 30 3.53 -5.38 -4.03
N HIS A 31 2.26 -5.45 -4.45
CA HIS A 31 1.92 -5.92 -5.80
C HIS A 31 2.47 -4.98 -6.87
N ALA A 32 2.55 -5.43 -8.12
CA ALA A 32 3.26 -4.70 -9.18
C ALA A 32 2.74 -3.27 -9.42
N SER A 33 1.42 -3.06 -9.47
CA SER A 33 0.85 -1.73 -9.75
C SER A 33 1.21 -0.69 -8.68
N PRO A 34 0.98 -0.92 -7.37
CA PRO A 34 1.42 0.02 -6.34
C PRO A 34 2.95 0.07 -6.24
N ALA A 35 3.65 -1.06 -6.43
CA ALA A 35 5.11 -1.08 -6.42
C ALA A 35 5.73 -0.18 -7.49
N GLY A 36 5.08 -0.02 -8.65
CA GLY A 36 5.53 0.88 -9.70
C GLY A 36 5.63 2.35 -9.27
N THR A 37 5.00 2.75 -8.16
CA THR A 37 5.14 4.12 -7.65
C THR A 37 6.37 4.31 -6.77
N TYR A 38 7.02 3.25 -6.28
CA TYR A 38 8.10 3.38 -5.28
C TYR A 38 9.27 2.40 -5.38
N ALA A 39 9.12 1.29 -6.10
CA ALA A 39 10.11 0.23 -6.15
C ALA A 39 10.78 0.15 -7.53
N HIS A 40 12.05 -0.26 -7.50
CA HIS A 40 12.80 -0.72 -8.66
C HIS A 40 13.16 -2.17 -8.41
N THR A 41 12.61 -3.08 -9.20
CA THR A 41 12.91 -4.51 -9.11
C THR A 41 13.01 -5.10 -10.51
N ALA A 42 13.93 -6.05 -10.70
CA ALA A 42 14.02 -6.81 -11.94
C ALA A 42 12.90 -7.85 -12.07
N PHE A 43 12.25 -8.21 -10.95
CA PHE A 43 11.20 -9.23 -10.94
C PHE A 43 10.09 -8.85 -9.95
N ARG A 44 8.86 -8.76 -10.46
CA ARG A 44 7.70 -8.28 -9.70
C ARG A 44 7.30 -9.16 -8.52
N ASP A 45 7.67 -10.45 -8.55
CA ASP A 45 7.32 -11.39 -7.47
C ASP A 45 8.27 -11.30 -6.28
N TRP A 46 9.34 -10.49 -6.35
CA TRP A 46 10.23 -10.20 -5.23
C TRP A 46 9.59 -9.26 -4.20
N GLU A 47 8.37 -9.62 -3.76
CA GLU A 47 7.59 -8.86 -2.78
C GLU A 47 8.19 -8.92 -1.37
N ASN A 48 8.93 -9.99 -1.06
CA ASN A 48 9.68 -10.19 0.18
C ASN A 48 11.00 -10.95 -0.09
N ASP A 49 11.90 -10.94 0.89
CA ASP A 49 13.24 -11.56 0.81
C ASP A 49 13.22 -13.06 0.46
N SER A 50 12.21 -13.81 0.91
CA SER A 50 12.08 -15.24 0.61
C SER A 50 11.83 -15.51 -0.88
N GLU A 51 11.14 -14.61 -1.59
CA GLU A 51 10.90 -14.77 -3.03
C GLU A 51 12.18 -14.51 -3.84
N ILE A 52 13.05 -13.60 -3.37
CA ILE A 52 14.40 -13.42 -3.95
C ILE A 52 15.22 -14.70 -3.78
N LYS A 53 15.26 -15.27 -2.56
CA LYS A 53 15.99 -16.51 -2.29
C LYS A 53 15.50 -17.68 -3.15
N LYS A 54 14.17 -17.82 -3.33
CA LYS A 54 13.59 -18.87 -4.17
C LYS A 54 13.99 -18.74 -5.64
N ALA A 55 14.17 -17.52 -6.13
CA ALA A 55 14.64 -17.25 -7.48
C ALA A 55 16.18 -17.42 -7.64
N GLY A 56 16.90 -17.81 -6.57
CA GLY A 56 18.35 -17.96 -6.57
C GLY A 56 19.12 -16.64 -6.41
N GLY A 57 18.43 -15.55 -6.05
CA GLY A 57 19.06 -14.26 -5.75
C GLY A 57 19.54 -14.13 -4.30
N ASP A 58 20.35 -13.10 -4.04
CA ASP A 58 20.81 -12.75 -2.69
C ASP A 58 20.08 -11.50 -2.16
N PRO A 59 19.16 -11.65 -1.19
CA PRO A 59 18.42 -10.52 -0.61
C PRO A 59 19.30 -9.55 0.19
N ASN A 60 20.58 -9.85 0.44
CA ASN A 60 21.50 -8.87 1.02
C ASN A 60 22.02 -7.85 -0.01
N THR A 61 21.86 -8.13 -1.31
CA THR A 61 22.33 -7.27 -2.41
C THR A 61 21.20 -6.74 -3.28
N CYS A 62 19.99 -7.28 -3.10
CA CYS A 62 18.78 -6.87 -3.79
C CYS A 62 17.67 -6.68 -2.77
N ASP A 63 17.29 -5.44 -2.52
CA ASP A 63 16.18 -5.10 -1.62
C ASP A 63 14.86 -5.61 -2.22
N ASP A 64 14.07 -6.33 -1.42
CA ASP A 64 12.71 -6.73 -1.82
C ASP A 64 11.74 -5.53 -1.83
N ILE A 65 10.60 -5.68 -2.51
CA ILE A 65 9.64 -4.57 -2.66
C ILE A 65 9.14 -4.05 -1.30
N ALA A 66 8.90 -4.92 -0.32
CA ALA A 66 8.47 -4.48 1.02
C ALA A 66 9.57 -3.67 1.73
N GLU A 67 10.84 -4.04 1.58
CA GLU A 67 11.96 -3.25 2.08
C GLU A 67 12.07 -1.91 1.38
N GLN A 68 11.95 -1.86 0.05
CA GLN A 68 11.98 -0.61 -0.69
C GLN A 68 10.86 0.34 -0.24
N LEU A 69 9.66 -0.19 0.03
CA LEU A 69 8.54 0.61 0.55
C LEU A 69 8.85 1.26 1.90
N ILE A 70 9.54 0.55 2.81
CA ILE A 70 9.71 1.02 4.19
C ILE A 70 11.05 1.74 4.41
N LEU A 71 12.09 1.40 3.64
CA LEU A 71 13.48 1.79 3.91
C LEU A 71 14.09 2.70 2.83
N ARG A 72 13.48 2.82 1.64
CA ARG A 72 14.04 3.57 0.52
C ARG A 72 13.15 4.71 0.08
N VAL A 73 13.75 5.75 -0.49
CA VAL A 73 13.01 6.81 -1.18
C VAL A 73 12.57 6.27 -2.55
N PRO A 74 11.32 6.53 -2.99
CA PRO A 74 10.32 7.39 -2.34
C PRO A 74 9.46 6.70 -1.27
N GLY A 75 9.50 5.37 -1.16
CA GLY A 75 8.65 4.57 -0.26
C GLY A 75 8.60 5.07 1.20
N ILE A 76 9.77 5.25 1.82
CA ILE A 76 9.93 5.70 3.20
C ILE A 76 9.21 7.04 3.46
N ASN A 77 9.01 7.88 2.46
CA ASN A 77 8.38 9.20 2.61
C ASN A 77 6.88 9.22 2.29
N ILE A 78 6.29 8.08 1.89
CA ILE A 78 4.85 8.01 1.61
C ILE A 78 4.05 8.26 2.89
N ASN A 79 3.12 9.22 2.82
CA ASN A 79 2.26 9.60 3.94
C ASN A 79 1.16 8.58 4.20
N VAL A 80 0.54 8.04 3.15
CA VAL A 80 -0.60 7.12 3.28
C VAL A 80 -0.35 5.85 2.46
N ILE A 81 -0.31 4.69 3.11
CA ILE A 81 -0.16 3.38 2.49
C ILE A 81 -1.32 2.52 2.94
N LEU A 82 -2.26 2.20 2.04
CA LEU A 82 -3.46 1.44 2.36
C LEU A 82 -3.66 0.26 1.40
N GLY A 83 -3.86 -0.94 1.94
CA GLY A 83 -4.18 -2.13 1.15
C GLY A 83 -4.02 -3.41 1.95
N GLY A 84 -3.71 -4.52 1.28
CA GLY A 84 -3.40 -5.80 1.91
C GLY A 84 -1.90 -6.09 2.02
N GLY A 85 -1.55 -7.34 2.33
CA GLY A 85 -0.20 -7.88 2.19
C GLY A 85 0.62 -7.96 3.47
N ARG A 86 -0.01 -8.03 4.66
CA ARG A 86 0.73 -8.12 5.95
C ARG A 86 1.78 -9.23 5.97
N ARG A 87 1.56 -10.32 5.24
CA ARG A 87 2.50 -11.44 5.16
C ARG A 87 3.88 -11.05 4.61
N GLU A 88 3.96 -10.02 3.77
CA GLU A 88 5.22 -9.62 3.12
C GLU A 88 6.14 -8.82 4.07
N PHE A 89 5.60 -8.31 5.19
CA PHE A 89 6.28 -7.39 6.10
C PHE A 89 6.80 -8.04 7.38
N THR A 90 6.43 -9.29 7.66
CA THR A 90 6.78 -9.95 8.92
C THR A 90 7.31 -11.35 8.71
N SER A 91 8.00 -11.89 9.71
CA SER A 91 8.58 -13.22 9.67
C SER A 91 7.62 -14.28 10.23
N SER A 92 7.99 -15.55 10.11
CA SER A 92 7.18 -16.69 10.57
C SER A 92 6.88 -16.69 12.08
N VAL A 93 7.69 -16.01 12.90
CA VAL A 93 7.47 -15.88 14.35
C VAL A 93 6.41 -14.83 14.69
N ASN A 94 6.15 -13.88 13.80
CA ASN A 94 5.13 -12.85 13.99
C ASN A 94 3.78 -13.40 13.52
N LYS A 95 2.88 -13.68 14.46
CA LYS A 95 1.54 -14.18 14.13
C LYS A 95 0.64 -13.06 13.65
N ASP A 96 0.12 -13.21 12.43
CA ASP A 96 -0.87 -12.32 11.84
C ASP A 96 -2.09 -12.17 12.77
N PRO A 97 -2.58 -10.94 12.99
CA PRO A 97 -3.63 -10.68 13.99
C PRO A 97 -4.97 -11.35 13.66
N GLU A 98 -5.26 -11.64 12.39
CA GLU A 98 -6.53 -12.22 11.95
C GLU A 98 -6.43 -13.73 11.71
N THR A 99 -5.45 -14.14 10.92
CA THR A 99 -5.31 -15.52 10.44
C THR A 99 -4.48 -16.41 11.36
N ARG A 100 -3.73 -15.81 12.30
CA ARG A 100 -2.74 -16.48 13.16
C ARG A 100 -1.61 -17.20 12.40
N LYS A 101 -1.47 -16.96 11.09
CA LYS A 101 -0.34 -17.47 10.29
C LYS A 101 0.91 -16.63 10.58
N GLY A 102 2.09 -17.23 10.43
CA GLY A 102 3.34 -16.46 10.43
C GLY A 102 3.51 -15.70 9.11
N GLY A 103 4.27 -14.61 9.09
CA GLY A 103 4.60 -13.92 7.84
C GLY A 103 5.59 -14.70 6.97
N LYS A 104 5.85 -14.17 5.77
CA LYS A 104 6.66 -14.81 4.72
C LYS A 104 8.15 -14.44 4.78
N ARG A 105 8.54 -13.42 5.54
CA ARG A 105 9.95 -13.01 5.58
C ARG A 105 10.83 -14.07 6.21
N SER A 106 12.03 -14.27 5.66
CA SER A 106 13.02 -15.26 6.14
C SER A 106 14.28 -14.63 6.74
N ASP A 107 14.32 -13.31 6.83
CA ASP A 107 15.41 -12.50 7.38
C ASP A 107 15.17 -12.06 8.84
N GLY A 108 14.03 -12.45 9.42
CA GLY A 108 13.65 -12.11 10.79
C GLY A 108 13.17 -10.66 10.98
N LYS A 109 13.05 -9.86 9.90
CA LYS A 109 12.61 -8.46 10.01
C LYS A 109 11.09 -8.38 10.26
N ASN A 110 10.71 -7.36 11.02
CA ASN A 110 9.33 -6.91 11.16
C ASN A 110 9.26 -5.47 10.65
N LEU A 111 9.00 -5.34 9.35
CA LEU A 111 8.98 -4.06 8.66
C LEU A 111 7.83 -3.14 9.09
N ILE A 112 6.74 -3.70 9.65
CA ILE A 112 5.67 -2.90 10.26
C ILE A 112 6.23 -2.17 11.49
N GLU A 113 6.94 -2.88 12.36
CA GLU A 113 7.56 -2.26 13.53
C GLU A 113 8.69 -1.32 13.13
N THR A 114 9.49 -1.68 12.13
CA THR A 114 10.51 -0.77 11.57
C THR A 114 9.89 0.52 11.07
N TRP A 115 8.76 0.47 10.35
CA TRP A 115 8.04 1.66 9.92
C TRP A 115 7.59 2.52 11.12
N ARG A 116 7.02 1.90 12.16
CA ARG A 116 6.59 2.62 13.37
C ARG A 116 7.75 3.35 14.06
N ILE A 117 8.91 2.69 14.15
CA ILE A 117 10.14 3.27 14.71
C ILE A 117 10.61 4.44 13.84
N LEU A 118 10.66 4.27 12.51
CA LEU A 118 11.06 5.33 11.57
C LEU A 118 10.12 6.54 11.58
N LYS A 119 8.86 6.35 11.99
CA LYS A 119 7.87 7.42 12.16
C LYS A 119 7.75 7.92 13.61
N SER A 120 8.63 7.47 14.51
CA SER A 120 8.66 7.97 15.89
C SER A 120 8.84 9.49 15.93
N GLY A 121 8.05 10.17 16.75
CA GLY A 121 8.02 11.64 16.82
C GLY A 121 7.15 12.32 15.75
N LYS A 122 6.52 11.57 14.85
CA LYS A 122 5.44 12.04 13.96
C LYS A 122 4.09 11.51 14.45
N LYS A 123 2.99 12.12 14.00
CA LYS A 123 1.64 11.59 14.28
C LYS A 123 1.35 10.42 13.33
N ALA A 124 1.90 9.25 13.64
CA ALA A 124 1.83 8.07 12.77
C ALA A 124 0.95 6.96 13.36
N GLU A 125 0.11 6.35 12.53
CA GLU A 125 -0.80 5.28 12.93
C GLU A 125 -0.63 4.05 12.04
N TYR A 126 -0.53 2.88 12.68
CA TYR A 126 -0.64 1.58 12.01
C TYR A 126 -1.99 0.96 12.35
N VAL A 127 -2.76 0.57 11.34
CA VAL A 127 -4.07 -0.07 11.48
C VAL A 127 -4.14 -1.31 10.60
N TRP A 128 -4.89 -2.32 11.03
CA TRP A 128 -5.00 -3.59 10.28
C TRP A 128 -6.42 -4.11 10.11
N ASN A 129 -7.42 -3.43 10.68
CA ASN A 129 -8.83 -3.76 10.50
C ASN A 129 -9.67 -2.49 10.33
N LYS A 130 -10.93 -2.69 9.92
CA LYS A 130 -11.88 -1.60 9.66
C LYS A 130 -12.19 -0.75 10.89
N GLU A 131 -12.29 -1.36 12.08
CA GLU A 131 -12.60 -0.62 13.32
C GLU A 131 -11.48 0.37 13.69
N GLN A 132 -10.22 -0.08 13.62
CA GLN A 132 -9.06 0.79 13.84
C GLN A 132 -8.97 1.87 12.77
N PHE A 133 -9.17 1.51 11.49
CA PHE A 133 -9.18 2.46 10.40
C PHE A 133 -10.22 3.58 10.58
N GLN A 134 -11.42 3.24 11.03
CA GLN A 134 -12.48 4.23 11.28
C GLN A 134 -12.13 5.19 12.42
N LYS A 135 -11.34 4.74 13.40
CA LYS A 135 -10.90 5.56 14.54
C LYS A 135 -9.77 6.54 14.20
N VAL A 136 -9.11 6.40 13.04
CA VAL A 136 -8.03 7.30 12.62
C VAL A 136 -8.53 8.73 12.45
N ASN A 137 -7.95 9.65 13.21
CA ASN A 137 -8.22 11.07 13.10
C ASN A 137 -7.36 11.72 12.01
N ALA A 138 -7.91 11.79 10.79
CA ALA A 138 -7.21 12.30 9.62
C ALA A 138 -6.61 13.71 9.81
N SER A 139 -7.26 14.57 10.59
CA SER A 139 -6.77 15.93 10.86
C SER A 139 -5.45 15.93 11.63
N GLU A 140 -5.22 14.91 12.45
CA GLU A 140 -4.03 14.77 13.29
C GLU A 140 -2.99 13.82 12.70
N THR A 141 -3.38 12.81 11.94
CA THR A 141 -2.44 11.80 11.41
C THR A 141 -1.57 12.36 10.27
N ASP A 142 -0.24 12.33 10.43
CA ASP A 142 0.75 12.69 9.40
C ASP A 142 1.10 11.50 8.48
N TYR A 143 1.12 10.30 9.07
CA TYR A 143 1.47 9.05 8.39
C TYR A 143 0.50 7.93 8.77
N LEU A 144 -0.04 7.23 7.79
CA LEU A 144 -0.97 6.12 7.98
C LEU A 144 -0.50 4.89 7.20
N LEU A 145 -0.25 3.80 7.92
CA LEU A 145 -0.04 2.48 7.34
C LEU A 145 -1.24 1.59 7.67
N GLY A 146 -2.05 1.27 6.68
CA GLY A 146 -3.21 0.39 6.79
C GLY A 146 -3.01 -0.89 6.00
N LEU A 147 -2.82 -2.02 6.70
CA LEU A 147 -2.66 -3.34 6.06
C LEU A 147 -3.80 -4.27 6.49
N PHE A 148 -4.84 -4.34 5.66
CA PHE A 148 -6.16 -4.88 6.02
C PHE A 148 -6.34 -6.37 5.79
N ASN A 149 -5.42 -7.03 5.08
CA ASN A 149 -5.46 -8.47 4.90
C ASN A 149 -4.04 -9.08 4.96
N TYR A 150 -3.97 -10.36 5.34
CA TYR A 150 -2.75 -11.15 5.28
C TYR A 150 -2.16 -11.20 3.87
N ASP A 151 -3.04 -11.29 2.87
CA ASP A 151 -2.73 -11.30 1.43
C ASP A 151 -3.39 -10.08 0.75
N HIS A 152 -3.81 -10.20 -0.51
CA HIS A 152 -4.75 -9.27 -1.14
C HIS A 152 -6.00 -9.08 -0.28
N MET A 153 -6.61 -7.90 -0.35
CA MET A 153 -7.90 -7.64 0.28
C MET A 153 -8.96 -8.60 -0.29
N ASN A 154 -10.00 -8.83 0.50
CA ASN A 154 -11.12 -9.66 0.05
C ASN A 154 -11.82 -9.01 -1.15
N TYR A 155 -12.47 -9.82 -2.00
CA TYR A 155 -13.42 -9.24 -2.94
C TYR A 155 -14.56 -8.61 -2.16
N VAL A 156 -15.10 -7.50 -2.65
CA VAL A 156 -16.25 -6.79 -2.07
C VAL A 156 -17.43 -7.74 -1.86
N LEU A 157 -17.67 -8.66 -2.80
CA LEU A 157 -18.77 -9.64 -2.69
C LEU A 157 -18.53 -10.70 -1.59
N ASP A 158 -17.29 -10.96 -1.20
CA ASP A 158 -16.95 -12.02 -0.24
C ASP A 158 -16.96 -11.53 1.21
N SER A 159 -16.62 -10.25 1.45
CA SER A 159 -16.52 -9.70 2.81
C SER A 159 -16.66 -8.18 2.82
N GLN A 160 -17.23 -7.66 3.91
CA GLN A 160 -17.31 -6.22 4.22
C GLN A 160 -16.54 -5.86 5.51
N ALA A 161 -15.73 -6.80 6.02
CA ALA A 161 -14.96 -6.63 7.24
C ALA A 161 -13.74 -5.68 7.09
N GLU A 162 -13.37 -5.37 5.86
CA GLU A 162 -12.28 -4.46 5.50
C GLU A 162 -12.84 -3.08 5.08
N PRO A 163 -12.05 -1.99 5.16
CA PRO A 163 -12.43 -0.72 4.57
C PRO A 163 -12.66 -0.86 3.06
N SER A 164 -13.71 -0.24 2.53
CA SER A 164 -13.91 -0.18 1.08
C SER A 164 -12.85 0.69 0.41
N LEU A 165 -12.67 0.53 -0.89
CA LEU A 165 -11.77 1.39 -1.66
C LEU A 165 -12.17 2.88 -1.58
N SER A 166 -13.46 3.17 -1.53
CA SER A 166 -14.00 4.52 -1.33
C SER A 166 -13.74 5.06 0.08
N GLU A 167 -13.86 4.24 1.12
CA GLU A 167 -13.52 4.62 2.51
C GLU A 167 -12.01 4.93 2.63
N MET A 168 -11.15 4.10 2.04
CA MET A 168 -9.70 4.32 1.99
C MET A 168 -9.36 5.61 1.25
N THR A 169 -9.96 5.83 0.07
CA THR A 169 -9.75 7.02 -0.76
C THR A 169 -10.10 8.29 0.00
N LYS A 170 -11.28 8.32 0.64
CA LYS A 170 -11.70 9.44 1.48
C LYS A 170 -10.67 9.77 2.56
N LYS A 171 -10.27 8.76 3.35
CA LYS A 171 -9.33 8.97 4.47
C LYS A 171 -7.96 9.46 3.99
N ALA A 172 -7.47 8.91 2.87
CA ALA A 172 -6.21 9.35 2.30
C ALA A 172 -6.27 10.81 1.84
N ILE A 173 -7.33 11.22 1.13
CA ILE A 173 -7.51 12.61 0.71
C ILE A 173 -7.58 13.54 1.94
N GLU A 174 -8.32 13.16 2.99
CA GLU A 174 -8.39 13.93 4.24
C GLU A 174 -7.00 14.17 4.88
N ILE A 175 -6.12 13.16 4.84
CA ILE A 175 -4.75 13.28 5.38
C ILE A 175 -3.85 14.09 4.45
N LEU A 176 -3.87 13.79 3.14
CA LEU A 176 -2.94 14.34 2.16
C LEU A 176 -3.23 15.81 1.82
N LYS A 177 -4.50 16.21 1.80
CA LYS A 177 -4.92 17.60 1.48
C LYS A 177 -4.45 18.63 2.51
N LYS A 178 -3.93 18.20 3.65
CA LYS A 178 -3.34 19.10 4.65
C LYS A 178 -2.06 19.77 4.17
N ASN A 179 -1.39 19.22 3.15
CA ASN A 179 -0.20 19.82 2.57
C ASN A 179 -0.59 20.92 1.56
N PRO A 180 -0.25 22.20 1.81
CA PRO A 180 -0.61 23.30 0.92
C PRO A 180 0.10 23.25 -0.44
N ASN A 181 1.17 22.46 -0.58
CA ASN A 181 1.83 22.23 -1.87
C ASN A 181 1.06 21.24 -2.74
N GLY A 182 -0.01 20.62 -2.24
CA GLY A 182 -0.78 19.58 -2.89
C GLY A 182 -0.24 18.17 -2.61
N PHE A 183 -0.80 17.18 -3.31
CA PHE A 183 -0.46 15.78 -3.13
C PHE A 183 -0.52 14.98 -4.43
N PHE A 184 0.10 13.80 -4.42
CA PHE A 184 -0.13 12.75 -5.39
C PHE A 184 -0.79 11.56 -4.69
N LEU A 185 -1.84 11.00 -5.29
CA LEU A 185 -2.53 9.82 -4.76
C LEU A 185 -2.75 8.79 -5.88
N PHE A 186 -2.20 7.59 -5.68
CA PHE A 186 -2.50 6.43 -6.50
C PHE A 186 -3.62 5.61 -5.87
N VAL A 187 -4.66 5.29 -6.64
CA VAL A 187 -5.82 4.46 -6.21
C VAL A 187 -6.01 3.33 -7.20
N GLU A 188 -6.03 2.08 -6.73
CA GLU A 188 -6.15 0.89 -7.57
C GLU A 188 -7.29 -0.04 -7.16
N GLY A 189 -8.22 -0.29 -8.08
CA GLY A 189 -9.16 -1.41 -8.04
C GLY A 189 -8.53 -2.73 -8.49
N GLY A 190 -7.43 -3.15 -7.87
CA GLY A 190 -6.57 -4.20 -8.43
C GLY A 190 -7.17 -5.62 -8.42
N ARG A 191 -8.21 -5.86 -7.63
CA ARG A 191 -8.95 -7.13 -7.64
C ARG A 191 -9.81 -7.33 -8.89
N ILE A 192 -10.05 -6.29 -9.71
CA ILE A 192 -10.74 -6.42 -11.02
C ILE A 192 -10.02 -7.47 -11.89
N ASP A 193 -8.70 -7.32 -12.00
CA ASP A 193 -7.81 -8.21 -12.76
C ASP A 193 -7.88 -9.66 -12.27
N HIS A 194 -7.78 -9.87 -10.95
CA HIS A 194 -7.92 -11.19 -10.36
C HIS A 194 -9.30 -11.82 -10.62
N GLY A 195 -10.37 -11.01 -10.62
CA GLY A 195 -11.72 -11.49 -10.93
C GLY A 195 -11.81 -12.00 -12.37
N HIS A 196 -11.15 -11.34 -13.31
CA HIS A 196 -11.03 -11.79 -14.69
C HIS A 196 -10.17 -13.05 -14.83
N HIS A 197 -8.99 -13.10 -14.19
CA HIS A 197 -8.13 -14.29 -14.20
C HIS A 197 -8.81 -15.53 -13.64
N ASP A 198 -9.63 -15.36 -12.59
CA ASP A 198 -10.42 -16.43 -11.99
C ASP A 198 -11.65 -16.84 -12.81
N THR A 199 -11.94 -16.17 -13.93
CA THR A 199 -13.20 -16.29 -14.71
C THR A 199 -14.48 -15.99 -13.90
N LYS A 200 -14.37 -15.12 -12.90
CA LYS A 200 -15.48 -14.71 -12.00
C LYS A 200 -15.98 -13.32 -12.38
N ALA A 201 -16.67 -13.22 -13.52
CA ALA A 201 -17.14 -11.94 -14.08
C ALA A 201 -17.96 -11.10 -13.08
N GLN A 202 -18.81 -11.71 -12.26
CA GLN A 202 -19.57 -10.99 -11.23
C GLN A 202 -18.65 -10.27 -10.22
N LYS A 203 -17.56 -10.93 -9.79
CA LYS A 203 -16.60 -10.31 -8.87
C LYS A 203 -15.85 -9.18 -9.57
N ALA A 204 -15.36 -9.40 -10.79
CA ALA A 204 -14.68 -8.38 -11.57
C ALA A 204 -15.54 -7.11 -11.73
N LEU A 205 -16.81 -7.26 -12.12
CA LEU A 205 -17.73 -6.14 -12.29
C LEU A 205 -18.03 -5.40 -10.98
N ILE A 206 -18.17 -6.11 -9.86
CA ILE A 206 -18.41 -5.49 -8.55
C ILE A 206 -17.16 -4.73 -8.06
N GLU A 207 -15.95 -5.25 -8.30
CA GLU A 207 -14.73 -4.50 -8.02
C GLU A 207 -14.62 -3.24 -8.90
N THR A 208 -15.07 -3.30 -10.15
CA THR A 208 -15.14 -2.12 -11.03
C THR A 208 -16.10 -1.07 -10.48
N ILE A 209 -17.27 -1.47 -9.97
CA ILE A 209 -18.20 -0.56 -9.31
C ILE A 209 -17.57 0.07 -8.05
N ALA A 210 -16.80 -0.70 -7.27
CA ALA A 210 -16.11 -0.18 -6.09
C ALA A 210 -15.03 0.86 -6.45
N MET A 211 -14.34 0.69 -7.58
CA MET A 211 -13.42 1.70 -8.13
C MET A 211 -14.16 2.95 -8.61
N ASP A 212 -15.28 2.79 -9.32
CA ASP A 212 -16.12 3.93 -9.74
C ASP A 212 -16.62 4.76 -8.54
N GLU A 213 -17.04 4.10 -7.46
CA GLU A 213 -17.43 4.78 -6.22
C GLU A 213 -16.25 5.53 -5.59
N ALA A 214 -15.03 4.97 -5.65
CA ALA A 214 -13.83 5.67 -5.17
C ALA A 214 -13.51 6.92 -6.00
N VAL A 215 -13.67 6.86 -7.33
CA VAL A 215 -13.54 8.03 -8.21
C VAL A 215 -14.57 9.10 -7.86
N ARG A 216 -15.85 8.73 -7.66
CA ARG A 216 -16.90 9.68 -7.24
C ARG A 216 -16.60 10.33 -5.89
N ILE A 217 -15.97 9.59 -4.97
CA ILE A 217 -15.55 10.16 -3.68
C ILE A 217 -14.41 11.16 -3.87
N ALA A 218 -13.41 10.83 -4.71
CA ALA A 218 -12.33 11.75 -5.01
C ALA A 218 -12.85 13.05 -5.62
N ASP A 219 -13.66 12.94 -6.68
CA ASP A 219 -14.33 14.05 -7.37
C ASP A 219 -15.07 14.99 -6.40
N LYS A 220 -15.86 14.45 -5.47
CA LYS A 220 -16.58 15.24 -4.46
C LYS A 220 -15.68 15.94 -3.44
N MET A 221 -14.43 15.50 -3.29
CA MET A 221 -13.53 15.97 -2.23
C MET A 221 -12.42 16.91 -2.72
N THR A 222 -12.28 17.05 -4.03
CA THR A 222 -11.25 17.84 -4.72
C THR A 222 -11.88 18.80 -5.73
N SER A 223 -11.10 19.77 -6.23
CA SER A 223 -11.56 20.73 -7.24
C SER A 223 -10.98 20.38 -8.60
N GLU A 224 -11.80 20.39 -9.66
CA GLU A 224 -11.30 20.23 -11.04
C GLU A 224 -10.33 21.35 -11.47
N GLU A 225 -10.32 22.49 -10.77
CA GLU A 225 -9.40 23.59 -11.07
C GLU A 225 -7.95 23.32 -10.63
N ASP A 226 -7.74 22.43 -9.66
CA ASP A 226 -6.43 22.21 -9.02
C ASP A 226 -6.05 20.74 -8.78
N THR A 227 -6.85 19.79 -9.27
CA THR A 227 -6.66 18.34 -9.10
C THR A 227 -6.65 17.59 -10.42
#